data_AF-A0A1B6JBP9-F1
#
_entry.id   AF-A0A1B6JBP9-F1
#
_cell.length_a   1.000
_cell.length_b   1.000
_cell.length_c   1.000
_cell.angle_alpha   90.00
_cell.angle_beta   90.00
_cell.angle_gamma   90.00
#
_symmetry.space_group_name_H-M   'P 1'
#
loop_
_entity.id
_entity.type
_entity.pdbx_description
1 polymer ?
#
loop_
_entity_poly.entity_id
_entity_poly.type
_entity_poly.pdbx_seq_one_letter_code
_entity_poly.pdbx_strand_id
1 'polypeptide(L)'
;LGHDAGFTWQELTQEMLDLKETCCRDVLLVLDTLRFGHCRIKGLILLELHGSLCEKQKRKHLGGVSDQIIMEEARAILATARVILQDDAAAQTELNLQTEEHHRIEALST
;
A
#
# COMPACT_ATOMS: atom_id res chain seq x y z
N LEU A 1 6.29 7.80 -8.45
CA LEU A 1 4.82 7.80 -8.66
C LEU A 1 4.13 7.77 -7.31
N GLY A 2 3.28 8.75 -7.01
CA GLY A 2 2.52 8.87 -5.75
C GLY A 2 2.95 10.05 -4.86
N HIS A 3 4.22 10.47 -4.96
CA HIS A 3 4.85 11.37 -3.97
C HIS A 3 5.28 12.74 -4.51
N ASP A 4 5.31 12.91 -5.83
CA ASP A 4 5.81 14.13 -6.48
C ASP A 4 4.65 14.97 -7.04
N ALA A 5 4.78 16.30 -7.03
CA ALA A 5 3.77 17.18 -7.63
C ALA A 5 3.58 16.88 -9.13
N GLY A 6 2.32 16.79 -9.58
CA GLY A 6 1.97 16.34 -10.94
C GLY A 6 1.95 14.82 -11.10
N PHE A 7 2.35 14.06 -10.07
CA PHE A 7 2.28 12.60 -9.99
C PHE A 7 1.88 12.14 -8.59
N THR A 8 1.09 12.93 -7.86
CA THR A 8 0.52 12.54 -6.56
C THR A 8 -0.45 11.38 -6.73
N TRP A 9 -0.78 10.67 -5.65
CA TRP A 9 -1.70 9.53 -5.68
C TRP A 9 -3.01 9.82 -6.44
N GLN A 10 -3.61 10.99 -6.25
CA GLN A 10 -4.86 11.37 -6.91
C GLN A 10 -4.67 11.73 -8.39
N GLU A 11 -3.46 12.14 -8.78
CA GLU A 11 -3.12 12.52 -10.16
C GLU A 11 -2.71 11.33 -11.03
N LEU A 12 -2.33 10.19 -10.43
CA LEU A 12 -1.98 8.99 -11.20
C LEU A 12 -3.18 8.47 -12.01
N THR A 13 -2.98 8.09 -13.26
CA THR A 13 -4.02 7.38 -14.03
C THR A 13 -4.24 5.97 -13.46
N GLN A 14 -5.35 5.32 -13.83
CA GLN A 14 -5.60 3.94 -13.41
C GLN A 14 -4.48 3.00 -13.90
N GLU A 15 -4.02 3.18 -15.13
CA GLU A 15 -2.91 2.41 -15.72
C GLU A 15 -1.61 2.61 -14.93
N MET A 16 -1.32 3.83 -14.47
CA MET A 16 -0.15 4.12 -13.63
C MET A 16 -0.24 3.48 -12.25
N LEU A 17 -1.44 3.44 -11.64
CA LEU A 17 -1.65 2.73 -10.37
C LEU A 17 -1.48 1.21 -10.55
N ASP A 18 -2.03 0.65 -11.63
CA ASP A 18 -1.91 -0.78 -11.92
C ASP A 18 -0.43 -1.15 -12.16
N LEU A 19 0.29 -0.34 -12.93
CA LEU A 19 1.73 -0.51 -13.12
C LEU A 19 2.50 -0.44 -11.80
N LYS A 20 2.20 0.55 -10.95
CA LYS A 20 2.84 0.70 -9.64
C LYS A 20 2.58 -0.50 -8.74
N GLU A 21 1.35 -1.01 -8.71
CA GLU A 21 1.00 -2.24 -7.99
C GLU A 21 1.81 -3.43 -8.49
N THR A 22 1.83 -3.66 -9.81
CA THR A 22 2.62 -4.74 -10.43
C THR A 22 4.09 -4.65 -10.06
N CYS A 23 4.71 -3.46 -10.18
CA CYS A 23 6.10 -3.28 -9.81
C CYS A 23 6.37 -3.60 -8.34
N CYS A 24 5.48 -3.19 -7.42
CA CYS A 24 5.64 -3.51 -6.00
C CYS A 24 5.57 -5.01 -5.75
N ARG A 25 4.59 -5.70 -6.36
CA ARG A 25 4.44 -7.17 -6.24
C ARG A 25 5.64 -7.91 -6.82
N ASP A 26 6.15 -7.50 -7.97
CA ASP A 26 7.32 -8.11 -8.60
C ASP A 26 8.59 -7.94 -7.75
N VAL A 27 8.81 -6.75 -7.19
CA VAL A 27 9.94 -6.51 -6.29
C VAL A 27 9.83 -7.37 -5.03
N LEU A 28 8.64 -7.47 -4.43
CA LEU A 28 8.42 -8.34 -3.27
C LEU A 28 8.69 -9.81 -3.61
N LEU A 29 8.22 -10.28 -4.77
CA LEU A 29 8.49 -11.64 -5.25
C LEU A 29 9.99 -11.90 -5.39
N VAL A 30 10.76 -10.96 -5.93
CA VAL A 30 12.22 -11.07 -6.02
C VAL A 30 12.86 -11.15 -4.63
N LEU A 31 12.46 -10.27 -3.71
CA LEU A 31 12.96 -10.28 -2.33
C LEU A 31 12.67 -11.60 -1.62
N ASP A 32 11.45 -12.12 -1.77
CA ASP A 32 11.03 -13.40 -1.19
C ASP A 32 11.78 -14.59 -1.82
N THR A 33 11.95 -14.59 -3.14
CA THR A 33 12.68 -15.64 -3.87
C THR A 33 14.14 -15.72 -3.42
N LEU A 34 14.77 -14.55 -3.21
CA LEU A 34 16.13 -14.44 -2.70
C LEU A 34 16.22 -14.61 -1.17
N ARG A 35 15.08 -14.90 -0.50
CA ARG A 35 14.96 -15.09 0.95
C ARG A 35 15.46 -13.89 1.77
N PHE A 36 15.23 -12.68 1.26
CA PHE A 36 15.40 -11.48 2.07
C PHE A 36 14.37 -11.50 3.20
N GLY A 37 14.88 -11.47 4.43
CA GLY A 37 14.05 -11.39 5.64
C GLY A 37 13.37 -10.03 5.79
N HIS A 38 13.07 -9.67 7.04
CA HIS A 38 12.48 -8.37 7.38
C HIS A 38 13.54 -7.27 7.24
N CYS A 39 13.67 -6.70 6.04
CA CYS A 39 14.55 -5.59 5.76
C CYS A 39 13.74 -4.32 5.46
N ARG A 40 14.36 -3.17 5.72
CA ARG A 40 13.76 -1.86 5.52
C ARG A 40 13.14 -1.68 4.13
N ILE A 41 13.86 -2.06 3.07
CA ILE A 41 13.35 -1.95 1.69
C ILE A 41 12.06 -2.74 1.51
N LYS A 42 11.98 -3.97 2.02
CA LYS A 42 10.76 -4.79 1.94
C LYS A 42 9.58 -4.09 2.61
N GLY A 43 9.80 -3.53 3.80
CA GLY A 43 8.78 -2.75 4.51
C GLY A 43 8.30 -1.53 3.72
N LEU A 44 9.22 -0.79 3.11
CA LEU A 44 8.88 0.39 2.30
C LEU A 44 8.09 0.00 1.04
N ILE A 45 8.47 -1.08 0.35
CA ILE A 45 7.71 -1.55 -0.83
C ILE A 45 6.31 -2.02 -0.44
N LEU A 46 6.13 -2.63 0.75
CA LEU A 46 4.81 -2.97 1.26
C LEU A 46 3.95 -1.73 1.52
N LEU A 47 4.53 -0.62 2.01
CA LEU A 47 3.79 0.65 2.15
C LEU A 47 3.37 1.24 0.80
N GLU A 48 4.24 1.18 -0.20
CA GLU A 48 3.90 1.62 -1.57
C GLU A 48 2.77 0.78 -2.18
N LEU A 49 2.80 -0.53 -1.94
CA LEU A 49 1.75 -1.44 -2.37
C LEU A 49 0.42 -1.14 -1.66
N HIS A 50 0.46 -0.99 -0.33
CA HIS A 50 -0.71 -0.61 0.46
C HIS A 50 -1.35 0.70 -0.04
N GLY A 51 -0.54 1.75 -0.23
CA GLY A 51 -1.04 3.02 -0.78
C GLY A 51 -1.70 2.87 -2.14
N SER A 52 -1.15 2.03 -3.02
CA SER A 52 -1.72 1.75 -4.34
C SER A 52 -3.07 1.05 -4.25
N LEU A 53 -3.21 0.06 -3.36
CA LEU A 53 -4.47 -0.65 -3.13
C LEU A 53 -5.54 0.29 -2.55
N CYS A 54 -5.17 1.10 -1.56
CA CYS A 54 -6.07 2.08 -0.94
C CYS A 54 -6.56 3.14 -1.94
N GLU A 55 -5.68 3.70 -2.78
CA GLU A 55 -6.08 4.68 -3.79
C GLU A 55 -6.98 4.05 -4.87
N LYS A 56 -6.68 2.82 -5.32
CA LYS A 56 -7.56 2.06 -6.22
C LYS A 56 -8.92 1.81 -5.58
N GLN A 57 -8.94 1.47 -4.30
CA GLN A 57 -10.19 1.22 -3.58
C GLN A 57 -11.00 2.49 -3.38
N LYS A 58 -10.36 3.63 -3.10
CA LYS A 58 -10.99 4.94 -2.98
C LYS A 58 -11.66 5.39 -4.29
N ARG A 59 -11.07 5.05 -5.43
CA ARG A 59 -11.63 5.36 -6.77
C ARG A 59 -12.83 4.50 -7.11
N LYS A 60 -12.80 3.22 -6.73
CA LYS A 60 -13.95 2.33 -6.87
C LYS A 60 -15.00 2.73 -5.85
N HIS A 61 -16.22 3.00 -6.30
CA HIS A 61 -17.31 3.22 -5.37
C HIS A 61 -17.61 1.88 -4.68
N LEU A 62 -17.26 1.83 -3.40
CA LEU A 62 -17.25 0.67 -2.51
C LEU A 62 -18.59 -0.07 -2.56
N GLY A 63 -18.57 -1.41 -2.59
CA GLY A 63 -19.80 -2.19 -2.33
C GLY A 63 -19.81 -3.66 -2.75
N GLY A 64 -18.71 -4.21 -3.28
CA GLY A 64 -18.65 -5.61 -3.72
C GLY A 64 -17.81 -6.53 -2.83
N VAL A 65 -18.01 -7.85 -2.93
CA VAL A 65 -17.16 -8.86 -2.26
C VAL A 65 -15.69 -8.73 -2.65
N SER A 66 -15.41 -8.35 -3.90
CA SER A 66 -14.05 -8.11 -4.38
C SER A 66 -13.37 -6.95 -3.64
N ASP A 67 -14.12 -5.94 -3.22
CA ASP A 67 -13.59 -4.78 -2.51
C ASP A 67 -13.16 -5.16 -1.09
N GLN A 68 -13.94 -6.01 -0.42
CA GLN A 68 -13.63 -6.51 0.91
C GLN A 68 -12.35 -7.36 0.92
N ILE A 69 -12.15 -8.20 -0.09
CA ILE A 69 -10.93 -9.01 -0.24
C ILE A 69 -9.70 -8.11 -0.41
N ILE A 70 -9.81 -7.07 -1.25
CA ILE A 70 -8.71 -6.10 -1.47
C ILE A 70 -8.40 -5.33 -0.18
N MET A 71 -9.42 -4.90 0.57
CA MET A 71 -9.21 -4.20 1.83
C MET A 71 -8.57 -5.07 2.90
N GLU A 72 -8.95 -6.35 2.98
CA GLU A 72 -8.32 -7.28 3.90
C GLU A 72 -6.86 -7.55 3.52
N GLU A 73 -6.57 -7.68 2.22
CA GLU A 73 -5.18 -7.75 1.72
C GLU A 73 -4.39 -6.48 2.11
N ALA A 74 -4.96 -5.30 1.86
CA ALA A 74 -4.34 -4.02 2.21
C ALA A 74 -4.04 -3.93 3.71
N ARG A 75 -4.97 -4.38 4.56
CA ARG A 75 -4.80 -4.43 6.02
C ARG A 75 -3.62 -5.33 6.41
N ALA A 76 -3.55 -6.53 5.84
CA ALA A 76 -2.49 -7.49 6.12
C ALA A 76 -1.10 -6.97 5.67
N ILE A 77 -1.04 -6.32 4.50
CA ILE A 77 0.18 -5.68 3.99
C ILE A 77 0.64 -4.58 4.94
N LEU A 78 -0.26 -3.68 5.36
CA LEU A 78 0.08 -2.59 6.28
C LEU A 78 0.56 -3.13 7.63
N ALA A 79 -0.09 -4.16 8.18
CA ALA A 79 0.33 -4.82 9.41
C ALA A 79 1.76 -5.40 9.28
N THR A 80 2.06 -6.04 8.16
CA THR A 80 3.40 -6.58 7.88
C THR A 80 4.44 -5.47 7.74
N ALA A 81 4.12 -4.41 7.00
CA ALA A 81 4.99 -3.25 6.84
C ALA A 81 5.33 -2.62 8.19
N ARG A 82 4.32 -2.47 9.07
CA ARG A 82 4.49 -1.95 10.43
C ARG A 82 5.45 -2.78 11.27
N VAL A 83 5.34 -4.10 11.23
CA VAL A 83 6.27 -4.99 11.95
C VAL A 83 7.70 -4.82 11.43
N ILE A 84 7.88 -4.73 10.11
CA ILE A 84 9.22 -4.59 9.49
C ILE A 84 9.85 -3.22 9.81
N LEU A 85 9.04 -2.16 9.85
CA LEU A 85 9.49 -0.77 9.96
C LEU A 85 9.33 -0.18 11.37
N GLN A 86 8.98 -0.98 12.38
CA GLN A 86 8.64 -0.51 13.73
C GLN A 86 9.75 0.35 14.38
N ASP A 87 11.02 0.09 14.05
CA ASP A 87 12.18 0.80 14.60
C ASP A 87 12.74 1.87 13.63
N ASP A 88 12.12 2.06 12.46
CA ASP A 88 12.53 3.07 11.48
C ASP A 88 11.83 4.40 11.75
N ALA A 89 12.51 5.30 12.47
CA ALA A 89 12.00 6.63 12.80
C ALA A 89 11.59 7.45 11.57
N ALA A 90 12.28 7.29 10.44
CA ALA A 90 11.97 8.02 9.21
C ALA A 90 10.69 7.50 8.54
N ALA A 91 10.33 6.23 8.75
CA ALA A 91 9.13 5.62 8.19
C ALA A 91 7.87 5.83 9.05
N GLN A 92 8.01 6.22 10.32
CA GLN A 92 6.87 6.31 11.25
C GLN A 92 5.80 7.32 10.83
N THR A 93 6.22 8.47 10.30
CA THR A 93 5.28 9.48 9.81
C THR A 93 4.38 8.91 8.71
N GLU A 94 4.96 8.23 7.73
CA GLU A 94 4.22 7.62 6.62
C GLU A 94 3.33 6.46 7.09
N LEU A 95 3.84 5.59 7.98
CA LEU A 95 3.07 4.49 8.57
C LEU A 95 1.79 4.97 9.26
N ASN A 96 1.88 6.09 9.98
CA ASN A 96 0.74 6.64 10.69
C ASN A 96 -0.28 7.24 9.70
N LEU A 97 0.18 8.02 8.72
CA LEU A 97 -0.68 8.56 7.66
C LEU A 97 -1.43 7.47 6.90
N GLN A 98 -0.74 6.40 6.52
CA GLN A 98 -1.36 5.29 5.80
C GLN A 98 -2.36 4.51 6.67
N THR A 99 -2.15 4.45 7.99
CA THR A 99 -3.11 3.81 8.91
C THR A 99 -4.38 4.62 9.06
N GLU A 100 -4.23 5.94 9.20
CA GLU A 100 -5.37 6.85 9.23
C GLU A 100 -6.18 6.76 7.93
N GLU A 101 -5.52 6.76 6.78
CA GLU A 101 -6.20 6.65 5.48
C GLU A 101 -6.87 5.29 5.29
N HIS A 102 -6.23 4.20 5.69
CA HIS A 102 -6.84 2.86 5.67
C HIS A 102 -8.15 2.84 6.47
N HIS A 103 -8.14 3.36 7.70
CA HIS A 103 -9.33 3.43 8.54
C HIS A 103 -10.43 4.32 7.93
N ARG A 104 -10.07 5.43 7.27
CA ARG A 104 -11.05 6.26 6.56
C ARG A 104 -11.71 5.51 5.42
N ILE A 105 -10.95 4.77 4.61
CA ILE A 105 -11.49 3.99 3.49
C ILE A 105 -12.37 2.84 4.00
N GLU A 106 -11.94 2.16 5.05
CA GLU A 106 -12.70 1.08 5.69
C GLU A 106 -14.05 1.60 6.22
N ALA A 107 -14.06 2.75 6.90
CA ALA A 107 -15.28 3.37 7.42
C ALA A 107 -16.27 3.80 6.32
N LEU A 108 -15.80 4.10 5.11
CA LEU A 108 -16.64 4.41 3.95
C LEU A 108 -17.21 3.15 3.28
N SER A 109 -16.66 1.97 3.59
CA SER A 109 -16.99 0.68 2.96
C SER A 109 -18.06 -0.11 3.74
N THR A 110 -18.34 0.28 4.98
CA THR A 110 -19.36 -0.29 5.89
C THR A 110 -20.64 0.52 5.90
#